data_AF-A0A6I3UZJ4-F1
#
_entry.id   AF-A0A6I3UZJ4-F1
#
_cell.length_a   1.000
_cell.length_b   1.000
_cell.length_c   1.000
_cell.angle_alpha   90.00
_cell.angle_beta   90.00
_cell.angle_gamma   90.00
#
_symmetry.space_group_name_H-M   'P 1'
#
loop_
_entity.id
_entity.type
_entity.pdbx_description
1 polymer ?
#
loop_
_entity_poly.entity_id
_entity_poly.type
_entity_poly.pdbx_seq_one_letter_code
_entity_poly.pdbx_strand_id
1 'polypeptide(L)'
;ENAKGQAEYARMLTVHEKIGRISIPKIDVDLPIYAGSSEEVLQKGVGHLEGTSLPIGGQNTHTVLTAHTGLPNNRLFTDLDKMKVGDKFFIQNIAETLAYEVDSITVIEPTQFDSLNIVPDKD
;
A
#
# COMPACT_ATOMS: atom_id res chain seq x y z
N GLU A 1 23.61 -0.04 8.75
CA GLU A 1 23.14 -0.78 9.94
C GLU A 1 21.62 -0.92 10.07
N ASN A 2 20.77 -0.43 9.15
CA ASN A 2 19.31 -0.43 9.38
C ASN A 2 18.43 -1.27 8.44
N ALA A 3 18.99 -2.05 7.52
CA ALA A 3 18.19 -2.93 6.66
C ALA A 3 17.56 -4.12 7.42
N LYS A 4 18.18 -4.56 8.52
CA LYS A 4 17.71 -5.70 9.33
C LYS A 4 16.51 -5.34 10.24
N GLY A 5 16.37 -4.08 10.65
CA GLY A 5 15.21 -3.63 11.43
C GLY A 5 13.97 -3.43 10.55
N GLN A 6 14.17 -2.89 9.34
CA GLN A 6 13.13 -2.59 8.37
C GLN A 6 12.43 -3.84 7.81
N ALA A 7 13.10 -4.99 7.79
CA ALA A 7 12.53 -6.25 7.29
C ALA A 7 11.68 -7.00 8.33
N GLU A 8 11.83 -6.71 9.63
CA GLU A 8 11.26 -7.55 10.69
C GLU A 8 9.93 -7.02 11.26
N TYR A 9 9.61 -5.73 11.08
CA TYR A 9 8.42 -5.14 11.73
C TYR A 9 7.10 -5.75 11.26
N ALA A 10 7.06 -6.27 10.02
CA ALA A 10 5.88 -6.93 9.45
C ALA A 10 6.07 -8.45 9.29
N ARG A 11 7.06 -9.04 9.98
CA ARG A 11 7.40 -10.47 9.84
C ARG A 11 6.21 -11.39 10.12
N MET A 12 5.33 -11.02 11.04
CA MET A 12 4.13 -11.79 11.38
C MET A 12 3.16 -11.97 10.19
N LEU A 13 3.17 -11.04 9.23
CA LEU A 13 2.34 -11.10 8.02
C LEU A 13 3.08 -11.72 6.83
N THR A 14 4.40 -11.95 6.97
CA THR A 14 5.26 -12.26 5.84
C THR A 14 5.18 -13.73 5.43
N VAL A 15 4.76 -13.98 4.19
CA VAL A 15 4.76 -15.29 3.53
C VAL A 15 5.53 -15.16 2.22
N HIS A 16 6.68 -15.84 2.11
CA HIS A 16 7.60 -15.70 0.97
C HIS A 16 7.94 -14.22 0.66
N GLU A 17 8.38 -13.48 1.69
CA GLU A 17 8.77 -12.04 1.63
C GLU A 17 7.61 -11.04 1.42
N LYS A 18 6.39 -11.52 1.16
CA LYS A 18 5.20 -10.68 0.92
C LYS A 18 4.34 -10.59 2.16
N ILE A 19 3.82 -9.40 2.46
CA ILE A 19 2.88 -9.17 3.57
C ILE A 19 1.41 -9.15 3.12
N GLY A 20 1.18 -9.14 1.80
CA GLY A 20 -0.15 -9.18 1.21
C GLY A 20 -0.13 -8.97 -0.30
N ARG A 21 -1.30 -8.66 -0.85
CA ARG A 21 -1.54 -8.36 -2.27
C ARG A 21 -2.59 -7.26 -2.37
N ILE A 22 -2.40 -6.30 -3.26
CA ILE A 22 -3.42 -5.29 -3.60
C ILE A 22 -3.98 -5.58 -4.99
N SER A 23 -5.30 -5.54 -5.11
CA SER A 23 -6.03 -5.64 -6.37
C SER A 23 -6.89 -4.40 -6.61
N ILE A 24 -6.77 -3.80 -7.79
CA ILE A 24 -7.55 -2.64 -8.23
C ILE A 24 -8.16 -2.98 -9.59
N PRO A 25 -9.35 -3.63 -9.63
CA PRO A 25 -9.90 -4.21 -10.86
C PRO A 25 -10.12 -3.18 -11.98
N LYS A 26 -10.45 -1.94 -11.63
CA LYS A 26 -10.72 -0.86 -12.61
C LYS A 26 -9.53 -0.57 -13.53
N ILE A 27 -8.31 -0.75 -13.04
CA ILE A 27 -7.07 -0.43 -13.76
C ILE A 27 -6.19 -1.66 -13.98
N ASP A 28 -6.77 -2.86 -13.83
CA ASP A 28 -6.09 -4.15 -14.05
C ASP A 28 -4.79 -4.30 -13.23
N VAL A 29 -4.82 -3.82 -11.98
CA VAL A 29 -3.69 -3.92 -11.05
C VAL A 29 -3.92 -5.10 -10.13
N ASP A 30 -2.92 -5.98 -10.03
CA ASP A 30 -2.91 -7.09 -9.08
C ASP A 30 -1.47 -7.43 -8.63
N LEU A 31 -1.01 -6.78 -7.57
CA LEU A 31 0.41 -6.68 -7.21
C LEU A 31 0.71 -7.17 -5.79
N PRO A 32 1.87 -7.84 -5.57
CA PRO A 32 2.32 -8.19 -4.23
C PRO A 32 2.68 -6.94 -3.41
N ILE A 33 2.40 -6.99 -2.11
CA ILE A 33 2.80 -5.99 -1.12
C ILE A 33 3.96 -6.55 -0.31
N TYR A 34 5.03 -5.77 -0.19
CA TYR A 34 6.22 -6.06 0.61
C TYR A 34 6.34 -5.07 1.77
N ALA A 35 7.09 -5.46 2.81
CA ALA A 35 7.41 -4.55 3.91
C ALA A 35 8.45 -3.50 3.47
N GLY A 36 8.16 -2.23 3.78
CA GLY A 36 9.06 -1.12 3.50
C GLY A 36 8.89 -0.54 2.10
N SER A 37 9.57 0.58 1.86
CA SER A 37 9.50 1.35 0.60
C SER A 37 10.89 1.56 -0.01
N SER A 38 11.79 0.58 0.15
CA SER A 38 13.13 0.63 -0.45
C SER A 38 13.03 0.53 -1.98
N GLU A 39 14.03 1.06 -2.69
CA GLU A 39 14.06 1.00 -4.16
C GLU A 39 13.96 -0.45 -4.68
N GLU A 40 14.59 -1.40 -3.98
CA GLU A 40 14.51 -2.82 -4.34
C GLU A 40 13.06 -3.36 -4.26
N VAL A 41 12.29 -2.92 -3.26
CA VAL A 41 10.87 -3.27 -3.14
C VAL A 41 10.06 -2.63 -4.26
N LEU A 42 10.25 -1.33 -4.50
CA LEU A 42 9.46 -0.56 -5.47
C LEU A 42 9.72 -0.99 -6.93
N GLN A 43 10.88 -1.58 -7.21
CA GLN A 43 11.17 -2.22 -8.51
C GLN A 43 10.38 -3.54 -8.72
N LYS A 44 9.95 -4.20 -7.65
CA LYS A 44 9.32 -5.53 -7.68
C LYS A 44 7.81 -5.50 -7.46
N GLY A 45 7.26 -4.46 -6.82
CA GLY A 45 5.85 -4.37 -6.50
C GLY A 45 5.50 -3.17 -5.63
N VAL A 46 4.56 -3.38 -4.70
CA VAL A 46 4.05 -2.35 -3.80
C VAL A 46 4.80 -2.44 -2.46
N GLY A 47 5.28 -1.31 -1.98
CA GLY A 47 5.87 -1.18 -0.65
C GLY A 47 4.87 -0.65 0.37
N HIS A 48 4.86 -1.23 1.56
CA HIS A 48 4.19 -0.64 2.72
C HIS A 48 5.09 0.41 3.39
N LEU A 49 4.55 1.62 3.61
CA LEU A 49 5.29 2.69 4.23
C LEU A 49 5.42 2.44 5.74
N GLU A 50 6.66 2.21 6.19
CA GLU A 50 6.97 2.04 7.61
C GLU A 50 6.52 3.26 8.42
N GLY A 51 5.96 3.02 9.61
CA GLY A 51 5.36 4.06 10.46
C GLY A 51 3.86 4.24 10.24
N THR A 52 3.28 3.68 9.18
CA THR A 52 1.83 3.62 8.98
C THR A 52 1.25 2.29 9.48
N SER A 53 -0.08 2.17 9.57
CA SER A 53 -0.72 0.95 10.05
C SER A 53 -0.47 -0.22 9.10
N LEU A 54 -0.36 -1.44 9.64
CA LEU A 54 -0.26 -2.65 8.81
C LEU A 54 -1.56 -2.90 8.02
N PRO A 55 -1.48 -3.54 6.84
CA PRO A 55 -2.62 -3.82 5.95
C PRO A 55 -3.56 -4.93 6.46
N ILE A 56 -4.04 -4.79 7.69
CA ILE A 56 -4.96 -5.71 8.38
C ILE A 56 -6.31 -5.07 8.72
N GLY A 57 -6.48 -3.78 8.42
CA GLY A 57 -7.67 -3.00 8.74
C GLY A 57 -7.90 -2.83 10.24
N GLY A 58 -9.10 -2.41 10.58
CA GLY A 58 -9.55 -2.14 11.93
C GLY A 58 -9.68 -0.65 12.24
N GLN A 59 -10.53 -0.33 13.21
CA GLN A 59 -10.77 1.04 13.64
C GLN A 59 -9.48 1.70 14.14
N ASN A 60 -9.28 2.97 13.80
CA ASN A 60 -8.09 3.76 14.09
C ASN A 60 -6.84 3.22 13.38
N THR A 61 -6.99 2.82 12.12
CA THR A 61 -5.86 2.44 11.27
C THR A 61 -5.82 3.29 10.01
N HIS A 62 -4.63 3.44 9.44
CA HIS A 62 -4.41 4.05 8.14
C HIS A 62 -3.14 3.46 7.53
N THR A 63 -3.32 2.56 6.56
CA THR A 63 -2.22 1.90 5.86
C THR A 63 -1.82 2.72 4.64
N VAL A 64 -0.52 2.99 4.46
CA VAL A 64 -0.03 3.62 3.24
C VAL A 64 0.76 2.63 2.40
N LEU A 65 0.31 2.47 1.16
CA LEU A 65 0.92 1.61 0.14
C LEU A 65 1.45 2.48 -1.00
N THR A 66 2.69 2.22 -1.43
CA THR A 66 3.39 3.01 -2.44
C THR A 66 4.01 2.14 -3.53
N ALA A 67 4.00 2.62 -4.78
CA ALA A 67 4.64 1.99 -5.92
C ALA A 67 5.00 3.05 -6.97
N HIS A 68 5.92 2.71 -7.88
CA HIS A 68 6.30 3.60 -8.98
C HIS A 68 5.16 3.84 -9.98
N THR A 69 5.26 4.98 -10.68
CA THR A 69 4.47 5.35 -11.86
C THR A 69 5.39 5.35 -13.08
N GLY A 70 5.02 4.65 -14.15
CA GLY A 70 5.70 4.74 -15.45
C GLY A 70 6.98 3.91 -15.58
N LEU A 71 7.14 2.80 -14.85
CA LEU A 71 8.27 1.89 -15.11
C LEU A 71 8.13 1.25 -16.50
N PRO A 72 9.22 1.15 -17.29
CA PRO A 72 9.17 0.60 -18.65
C PRO A 72 8.62 -0.83 -18.73
N ASN A 73 8.87 -1.64 -17.71
CA ASN A 73 8.59 -3.09 -17.71
C ASN A 73 7.38 -3.48 -16.84
N ASN A 74 6.81 -2.57 -16.06
CA ASN A 74 5.69 -2.87 -15.16
C ASN A 74 4.82 -1.62 -14.96
N ARG A 75 3.52 -1.75 -15.20
CA ARG A 75 2.58 -0.63 -15.05
C ARG A 75 2.45 -0.19 -13.59
N LEU A 76 2.62 -1.06 -12.59
CA LEU A 76 2.49 -0.70 -11.17
C LEU A 76 1.30 0.25 -10.90
N PHE A 77 1.53 1.46 -10.37
CA PHE A 77 0.49 2.48 -10.13
C PHE A 77 0.40 3.54 -11.23
N THR A 78 0.90 3.25 -12.44
CA THR A 78 0.88 4.18 -13.59
C THR A 78 -0.50 4.75 -13.88
N ASP A 79 -1.55 3.94 -13.71
CA ASP A 79 -2.93 4.31 -14.05
C ASP A 79 -3.77 4.71 -12.83
N LEU A 80 -3.14 4.95 -11.67
CA LEU A 80 -3.85 5.30 -10.44
C LEU A 80 -4.64 6.61 -10.57
N ASP A 81 -4.21 7.51 -11.46
CA ASP A 81 -4.90 8.74 -11.84
C ASP A 81 -6.26 8.52 -12.52
N LYS A 82 -6.56 7.29 -12.97
CA LYS A 82 -7.86 6.91 -13.55
C LYS A 82 -8.90 6.51 -12.50
N MET A 83 -8.48 6.36 -11.24
CA MET A 83 -9.38 6.10 -10.12
C MET A 83 -10.26 7.33 -9.84
N LYS A 84 -11.42 7.07 -9.26
CA LYS A 84 -12.45 8.06 -8.89
C LYS A 84 -13.04 7.67 -7.54
N VAL A 85 -13.58 8.66 -6.85
CA VAL A 85 -14.38 8.44 -5.64
C VAL A 85 -15.51 7.44 -5.95
N GLY A 86 -15.69 6.45 -5.06
CA GLY A 86 -16.63 5.35 -5.20
C GLY A 86 -16.06 4.10 -5.89
N ASP A 87 -14.88 4.16 -6.51
CA ASP A 87 -14.22 2.96 -7.01
C ASP A 87 -13.71 2.10 -5.86
N LYS A 88 -13.62 0.79 -6.09
CA LYS A 88 -13.19 -0.18 -5.06
C LYS A 88 -11.83 -0.77 -5.37
N PHE A 89 -11.09 -1.05 -4.31
CA PHE A 89 -9.88 -1.84 -4.34
C PHE A 89 -9.86 -2.81 -3.14
N PHE A 90 -8.99 -3.81 -3.23
CA PHE A 90 -8.95 -4.91 -2.29
C PHE A 90 -7.54 -5.15 -1.81
N ILE A 91 -7.41 -5.42 -0.51
CA ILE A 91 -6.15 -5.83 0.10
C ILE A 91 -6.35 -7.25 0.63
N GLN A 92 -5.62 -8.20 0.07
CA GLN A 92 -5.56 -9.57 0.57
C GLN A 92 -4.33 -9.71 1.47
N ASN A 93 -4.57 -10.00 2.75
CA ASN A 93 -3.53 -10.35 3.71
C ASN A 93 -3.56 -11.87 3.99
N ILE A 94 -2.84 -12.33 5.01
CA ILE A 94 -2.77 -13.76 5.36
C ILE A 94 -4.09 -14.34 5.87
N ALA A 95 -4.97 -13.51 6.44
CA ALA A 95 -6.21 -13.95 7.08
C ALA A 95 -7.42 -13.80 6.15
N GLU A 96 -7.52 -12.68 5.43
CA GLU A 96 -8.74 -12.31 4.71
C GLU A 96 -8.49 -11.34 3.55
N THR A 97 -9.58 -10.97 2.88
CA THR A 97 -9.60 -9.90 1.86
C THR A 97 -10.43 -8.74 2.35
N LEU A 98 -9.77 -7.60 2.55
CA LEU A 98 -10.37 -6.34 2.94
C LEU A 98 -10.80 -5.59 1.68
N ALA A 99 -11.98 -4.96 1.73
CA ALA A 99 -12.52 -4.16 0.63
C ALA A 99 -12.59 -2.70 1.05
N TYR A 100 -11.97 -1.84 0.25
CA TYR A 100 -11.97 -0.39 0.45
C TYR A 100 -12.66 0.31 -0.72
N GLU A 101 -13.27 1.44 -0.43
CA GLU A 101 -13.88 2.33 -1.41
C GLU A 101 -13.15 3.67 -1.36
N VAL A 102 -12.75 4.19 -2.52
CA VAL A 102 -12.06 5.49 -2.60
C VAL A 102 -13.02 6.58 -2.16
N ASP A 103 -12.71 7.26 -1.07
CA ASP A 103 -13.51 8.37 -0.54
C ASP A 103 -12.96 9.75 -0.96
N SER A 104 -11.67 9.82 -1.26
CA SER A 104 -10.94 11.05 -1.51
C SER A 104 -9.74 10.81 -2.44
N ILE A 105 -9.37 11.84 -3.20
CA ILE A 105 -8.18 11.86 -4.07
C ILE A 105 -7.56 13.25 -3.92
N THR A 106 -6.28 13.29 -3.54
CA THR A 106 -5.57 14.54 -3.26
C THR A 106 -4.18 14.52 -3.86
N VAL A 107 -3.73 15.65 -4.42
CA VAL A 107 -2.34 15.90 -4.80
C VAL A 107 -1.68 16.72 -3.71
N ILE A 108 -0.53 16.27 -3.22
CA ILE A 108 0.21 16.88 -2.10
C ILE A 108 1.67 17.11 -2.49
N GLU A 109 2.34 18.01 -1.77
CA GLU A 109 3.79 18.20 -1.87
C GLU A 109 4.55 17.00 -1.26
N PRO A 110 5.74 16.63 -1.78
CA PRO A 110 6.51 15.47 -1.26
C PRO A 110 6.89 15.55 0.22
N THR A 111 6.90 16.74 0.81
CA THR A 111 7.23 16.98 2.22
C THR A 111 6.00 17.08 3.13
N GLN A 112 4.79 16.94 2.59
CA GLN A 112 3.55 17.07 3.35
C GLN A 112 3.01 15.68 3.74
N PHE A 113 3.20 15.29 5.00
CA PHE A 113 2.81 13.95 5.48
C PHE A 113 1.55 13.95 6.35
N ASP A 114 0.97 15.10 6.66
CA ASP A 114 -0.14 15.22 7.62
C ASP A 114 -1.36 14.37 7.24
N SER A 115 -1.63 14.24 5.93
CA SER A 115 -2.72 13.45 5.38
C SER A 115 -2.50 11.93 5.47
N LEU A 116 -1.30 11.48 5.86
CA LEU A 116 -0.97 10.05 6.00
C LEU A 116 -1.14 9.54 7.43
N ASN A 117 -1.46 10.42 8.37
CA ASN A 117 -1.69 10.05 9.76
C ASN A 117 -2.98 9.26 9.95
N ILE A 118 -3.05 8.48 11.02
CA ILE A 118 -4.28 7.81 11.44
C ILE A 118 -5.37 8.86 11.71
N VAL A 119 -6.55 8.61 11.15
CA VAL A 119 -7.75 9.40 11.42
C VAL A 119 -8.57 8.68 12.48
N PRO A 120 -8.92 9.33 13.61
CA PRO A 120 -9.74 8.71 14.65
C PRO A 120 -11.07 8.18 14.09
N ASP A 121 -11.45 7.00 14.57
CA ASP A 121 -12.69 6.28 14.23
C ASP A 121 -12.84 5.91 12.74
N LYS A 122 -11.70 5.83 12.01
CA LYS A 122 -11.63 5.43 10.61
C LYS A 122 -10.71 4.22 10.40
N ASP A 123 -10.93 3.56 9.27
CA ASP A 123 -10.09 2.56 8.61
C ASP A 123 -9.99 2.98 7.14
#